data_AF-A0A381CAY0-F1
#
_entry.id   AF-A0A381CAY0-F1
#
_cell.length_a   1.000
_cell.length_b   1.000
_cell.length_c   1.000
_cell.angle_alpha   90.00
_cell.angle_beta   90.00
_cell.angle_gamma   90.00
#
_symmetry.space_group_name_H-M   'P 1'
#
loop_
_entity.id
_entity.type
_entity.pdbx_description
1 polymer ?
#
loop_
_entity_poly.entity_id
_entity_poly.type
_entity_poly.pdbx_seq_one_letter_code
_entity_poly.pdbx_strand_id
1 'polypeptide(L)'
;MKNYLPIMLFLFFYSSASEAKCTPTTLRCISTSLGLLEQKTLSDSNDGYSHLSLNGKEIYKAKTSYIVVGYDNDGIFKGKKYYLTKATISYTSDDSCYPDKPGAHCGMNAILDLTSGSPIISNEFFSEFGESNITWVSWGKANSIIVIDDELRFKYSNGHVEQVTKDKYSITGSSRNK
;
A
#
# COMPACT_ATOMS: atom_id res chain seq x y z
N MET A 1 -61.51 25.10 0.81
CA MET A 1 -60.37 24.40 0.21
C MET A 1 -59.18 24.57 1.15
N LYS A 2 -58.81 23.51 1.89
CA LYS A 2 -57.70 23.53 2.85
C LYS A 2 -56.47 22.97 2.15
N ASN A 3 -55.45 23.80 1.96
CA ASN A 3 -54.19 23.38 1.37
C ASN A 3 -53.30 22.79 2.47
N TYR A 4 -52.99 21.51 2.37
CA TYR A 4 -51.98 20.85 3.19
C TYR A 4 -50.62 21.11 2.55
N LEU A 5 -49.78 21.91 3.22
CA LEU A 5 -48.39 22.13 2.87
C LEU A 5 -47.59 20.92 3.37
N PRO A 6 -46.94 20.10 2.51
CA PRO A 6 -46.13 19.00 2.99
C PRO A 6 -44.81 19.58 3.50
N ILE A 7 -44.58 19.45 4.81
CA ILE A 7 -43.29 19.74 5.46
C ILE A 7 -42.29 18.70 4.94
N MET A 8 -41.45 19.12 4.01
CA MET A 8 -40.35 18.34 3.45
C MET A 8 -39.25 18.27 4.52
N LEU A 9 -39.26 17.18 5.29
CA LEU A 9 -38.29 16.89 6.34
C LEU A 9 -36.95 16.52 5.68
N PHE A 10 -36.09 17.51 5.43
CA PHE A 10 -34.69 17.29 5.05
C PHE A 10 -33.96 16.67 6.25
N LEU A 11 -33.88 15.35 6.28
CA LEU A 11 -32.94 14.61 7.11
C LEU A 11 -31.53 14.91 6.57
N PHE A 12 -30.89 15.92 7.15
CA PHE A 12 -29.44 16.06 7.06
C PHE A 12 -28.83 14.85 7.74
N PHE A 13 -28.47 13.85 6.95
CA PHE A 13 -27.49 12.85 7.35
C PHE A 13 -26.16 13.58 7.54
N TYR A 14 -25.93 14.10 8.73
CA TYR A 14 -24.58 14.32 9.20
C TYR A 14 -23.96 12.94 9.24
N SER A 15 -23.20 12.61 8.19
CA SER A 15 -22.23 11.55 8.25
C SER A 15 -21.36 11.91 9.44
N SER A 16 -21.53 11.21 10.55
CA SER A 16 -20.58 11.20 11.64
C SER A 16 -19.27 10.75 11.01
N ALA A 17 -18.43 11.71 10.64
CA ALA A 17 -17.02 11.48 10.51
C ALA A 17 -16.61 11.00 11.90
N SER A 18 -16.58 9.69 12.08
CA SER A 18 -15.89 9.07 13.19
C SER A 18 -14.44 9.42 12.97
N GLU A 19 -14.04 10.60 13.44
CA GLU A 19 -12.64 10.96 13.61
C GLU A 19 -12.08 9.93 14.60
N ALA A 20 -11.50 8.86 14.06
CA ALA A 20 -10.59 8.05 14.82
C ALA A 20 -9.53 9.02 15.36
N LYS A 21 -9.40 9.04 16.69
CA LYS A 21 -8.46 9.91 17.43
C LYS A 21 -7.04 9.42 17.24
N CYS A 22 -6.54 9.42 16.02
CA CYS A 22 -5.19 8.98 15.77
C CYS A 22 -4.24 10.18 15.83
N THR A 23 -3.52 10.30 16.93
CA THR A 23 -2.47 11.32 17.05
C THR A 23 -1.20 10.81 16.36
N PRO A 24 -0.44 11.68 15.66
CA PRO A 24 0.84 11.33 15.02
C PRO A 24 1.91 10.75 15.95
N THR A 25 1.67 10.74 17.26
CA THR A 25 2.55 10.14 18.28
C THR A 25 2.39 8.63 18.40
N THR A 26 1.39 8.03 17.78
CA THR A 26 1.21 6.57 17.75
C THR A 26 1.84 5.99 16.48
N LEU A 27 2.55 4.85 16.60
CA LEU A 27 3.16 4.14 15.45
C LEU A 27 2.15 3.73 14.36
N ARG A 28 0.85 3.82 14.67
CA ARG A 28 -0.27 3.50 13.80
C ARG A 28 -0.73 4.69 12.95
N CYS A 29 -0.10 5.85 13.09
CA CYS A 29 -0.45 7.03 12.32
C CYS A 29 0.73 7.76 11.70
N ILE A 30 0.64 7.93 10.39
CA ILE A 30 1.72 8.45 9.56
C ILE A 30 1.23 9.69 8.83
N SER A 31 1.99 10.79 8.96
CA SER A 31 1.72 12.01 8.19
C SER A 31 2.18 11.83 6.75
N THR A 32 1.27 12.06 5.81
CA THR A 32 1.52 11.88 4.38
C THR A 32 1.24 13.14 3.57
N SER A 33 1.65 13.17 2.31
CA SER A 33 1.36 14.28 1.39
C SER A 33 -0.14 14.55 1.19
N LEU A 34 -1.00 13.55 1.39
CA LEU A 34 -2.45 13.62 1.20
C LEU A 34 -3.25 13.63 2.52
N GLY A 35 -2.58 13.67 3.67
CA GLY A 35 -3.23 13.73 4.98
C GLY A 35 -2.73 12.64 5.93
N LEU A 36 -3.59 12.15 6.81
CA LEU A 36 -3.22 11.18 7.85
C LEU A 36 -3.53 9.76 7.37
N LEU A 37 -2.49 8.92 7.33
CA LEU A 37 -2.62 7.48 7.10
C LEU A 37 -2.71 6.77 8.45
N GLU A 38 -3.76 5.99 8.64
CA GLU A 38 -4.10 5.29 9.87
C GLU A 38 -4.06 3.78 9.64
N GLN A 39 -3.44 3.06 10.58
CA GLN A 39 -3.33 1.60 10.57
C GLN A 39 -4.21 1.02 11.68
N LYS A 40 -5.07 0.07 11.31
CA LYS A 40 -5.91 -0.67 12.25
C LYS A 40 -5.55 -2.14 12.17
N THR A 41 -5.12 -2.74 13.27
CA THR A 41 -4.76 -4.17 13.29
C THR A 41 -6.01 -5.03 13.34
N LEU A 42 -5.87 -6.32 13.07
CA LEU A 42 -6.96 -7.29 13.20
C LEU A 42 -7.59 -7.27 14.60
N SER A 43 -6.76 -7.15 15.64
CA SER A 43 -7.24 -7.08 17.03
C SER A 43 -8.04 -5.81 17.33
N ASP A 44 -7.85 -4.73 16.56
CA ASP A 44 -8.63 -3.50 16.75
C ASP A 44 -9.88 -3.46 15.85
N SER A 45 -9.86 -4.14 14.70
CA SER A 45 -10.90 -4.06 13.66
C SER A 45 -12.15 -4.84 14.00
N ASN A 46 -11.99 -6.02 14.64
CA ASN A 46 -13.06 -6.98 14.93
C ASN A 46 -13.82 -7.51 13.70
N ASP A 47 -13.21 -7.47 12.51
CA ASP A 47 -13.80 -8.02 11.28
C ASP A 47 -12.92 -9.09 10.59
N GLY A 48 -11.78 -9.42 11.19
CA GLY A 48 -10.82 -10.39 10.67
C GLY A 48 -9.78 -9.82 9.71
N TYR A 49 -9.72 -8.49 9.55
CA TYR A 49 -8.77 -7.83 8.65
C TYR A 49 -7.95 -6.77 9.38
N SER A 50 -6.75 -6.51 8.87
CA SER A 50 -6.03 -5.27 9.13
C SER A 50 -6.34 -4.25 8.03
N HIS A 51 -6.41 -2.98 8.37
CA HIS A 51 -6.84 -1.90 7.47
C HIS A 51 -5.84 -0.76 7.42
N LEU A 52 -5.75 -0.14 6.25
CA LEU A 52 -5.17 1.18 6.04
C LEU A 52 -6.28 2.15 5.62
N SER A 53 -6.35 3.27 6.33
CA SER A 53 -7.30 4.36 6.03
C SER A 53 -6.55 5.66 5.82
N LEU A 54 -6.93 6.43 4.81
CA LEU A 54 -6.43 7.78 4.57
C LEU A 54 -7.53 8.79 4.90
N ASN A 55 -7.29 9.67 5.87
CA ASN A 55 -8.26 10.63 6.39
C ASN A 55 -9.59 9.94 6.79
N GLY A 56 -9.52 8.80 7.47
CA GLY A 56 -10.67 8.01 7.90
C GLY A 56 -11.37 7.20 6.81
N LYS A 57 -10.94 7.27 5.54
CA LYS A 57 -11.47 6.45 4.45
C LYS A 57 -10.56 5.25 4.19
N GLU A 58 -11.11 4.04 4.26
CA GLU A 58 -10.37 2.82 3.90
C GLU A 58 -9.83 2.90 2.47
N ILE A 59 -8.54 2.61 2.31
CA ILE A 59 -7.86 2.54 1.02
C ILE A 59 -7.29 1.14 0.74
N TYR A 60 -7.09 0.34 1.77
CA TYR A 60 -6.55 -1.01 1.65
C TYR A 60 -6.92 -1.84 2.88
N LYS A 61 -7.11 -3.15 2.70
CA LYS A 61 -7.27 -4.10 3.79
C LYS A 61 -6.70 -5.45 3.39
N ALA A 62 -6.17 -6.17 4.37
CA ALA A 62 -5.60 -7.49 4.17
C ALA A 62 -6.00 -8.41 5.33
N LYS A 63 -6.19 -9.69 5.04
CA LYS A 63 -6.47 -10.70 6.04
C LYS A 63 -5.16 -11.14 6.68
N THR A 64 -4.82 -10.44 7.76
CA THR A 64 -3.55 -10.57 8.46
C THR A 64 -3.67 -9.90 9.82
N SER A 65 -2.86 -10.33 10.78
CA SER A 65 -2.81 -9.75 12.12
C SER A 65 -2.40 -8.27 12.15
N TYR A 66 -1.45 -7.87 11.29
CA TYR A 66 -1.00 -6.48 11.14
C TYR A 66 -0.45 -6.22 9.73
N ILE A 67 -0.58 -4.97 9.29
CA ILE A 67 0.07 -4.45 8.08
C ILE A 67 1.27 -3.62 8.52
N VAL A 68 2.39 -3.73 7.80
CA VAL A 68 3.56 -2.88 7.96
C VAL A 68 3.57 -1.87 6.83
N VAL A 69 3.71 -0.59 7.17
CA VAL A 69 3.98 0.47 6.19
C VAL A 69 5.46 0.85 6.28
N GLY A 70 6.24 0.45 5.28
CA GLY A 70 7.66 0.81 5.17
C GLY A 70 7.83 2.18 4.53
N TYR A 71 8.47 3.10 5.23
CA TYR A 71 8.69 4.48 4.79
C TYR A 71 10.19 4.79 4.66
N ASP A 72 10.87 4.12 3.75
CA ASP A 72 12.26 4.45 3.43
C ASP A 72 12.32 5.78 2.66
N ASN A 73 12.59 6.87 3.38
CA ASN A 73 13.06 8.20 2.94
C ASN A 73 12.38 8.91 1.74
N ASP A 74 11.33 8.36 1.11
CA ASP A 74 10.57 9.05 0.05
C ASP A 74 9.44 9.89 0.62
N GLY A 75 9.70 11.19 0.67
CA GLY A 75 8.76 12.16 1.21
C GLY A 75 9.21 13.59 0.94
N ILE A 76 8.34 14.51 1.33
CA ILE A 76 8.56 15.94 1.18
C ILE A 76 8.64 16.60 2.55
N PHE A 77 9.55 17.55 2.70
CA PHE A 77 9.58 18.43 3.86
C PHE A 77 8.71 19.65 3.58
N LYS A 78 7.72 19.93 4.44
CA LYS A 78 7.04 21.23 4.49
C LYS A 78 7.39 21.89 5.82
N GLY A 79 8.23 22.92 5.77
CA GLY A 79 8.86 23.48 6.97
C GLY A 79 9.75 22.43 7.65
N LYS A 80 9.50 22.16 8.94
CA LYS A 80 10.25 21.18 9.73
C LYS A 80 9.58 19.81 9.83
N LYS A 81 8.53 19.55 9.04
CA LYS A 81 7.75 18.31 9.06
C LYS A 81 7.96 17.51 7.78
N TYR A 82 8.24 16.22 7.94
CA TYR A 82 8.33 15.25 6.85
C TYR A 82 6.95 14.66 6.55
N TYR A 83 6.63 14.50 5.28
CA TYR A 83 5.38 13.93 4.79
C TYR A 83 5.68 12.83 3.78
N LEU A 84 5.24 11.63 4.09
CA LEU A 84 5.37 10.45 3.23
C LEU A 84 4.70 10.65 1.87
N THR A 85 5.39 10.34 0.77
CA THR A 85 4.82 10.40 -0.59
C THR A 85 4.67 9.04 -1.24
N LYS A 86 5.54 8.09 -0.92
CA LYS A 86 5.44 6.70 -1.33
C LYS A 86 5.84 5.79 -0.19
N ALA A 87 5.24 4.62 -0.13
CA ALA A 87 5.50 3.64 0.92
C ALA A 87 5.38 2.23 0.39
N THR A 88 6.04 1.30 1.05
CA THR A 88 5.74 -0.12 0.90
C THR A 88 4.64 -0.51 1.88
N ILE A 89 3.82 -1.46 1.47
CA ILE A 89 2.85 -2.15 2.32
C ILE A 89 3.32 -3.60 2.36
N SER A 90 3.59 -4.14 3.52
CA SER A 90 4.07 -5.52 3.69
C SER A 90 3.31 -6.22 4.80
N TYR A 91 2.95 -7.49 4.62
CA TYR A 91 2.27 -8.30 5.63
C TYR A 91 2.43 -9.79 5.34
N THR A 92 2.21 -10.64 6.34
CA THR A 92 2.08 -12.09 6.13
C THR A 92 0.60 -12.42 5.91
N SER A 93 0.26 -13.00 4.77
CA SER A 93 -1.13 -13.35 4.42
C SER A 93 -1.62 -14.54 5.25
N ASP A 94 -2.82 -14.42 5.82
CA ASP A 94 -3.53 -15.56 6.44
C ASP A 94 -4.15 -16.49 5.37
N ASP A 95 -4.35 -15.99 4.15
CA ASP A 95 -4.81 -16.79 3.02
C ASP A 95 -3.63 -17.53 2.36
N SER A 96 -3.88 -18.74 1.87
CA SER A 96 -2.87 -19.57 1.22
C SER A 96 -2.51 -19.02 -0.14
N CYS A 97 -1.22 -18.73 -0.34
CA CYS A 97 -0.69 -18.20 -1.59
C CYS A 97 -0.22 -19.31 -2.55
N TYR A 98 -0.04 -20.53 -2.02
CA TYR A 98 0.50 -21.68 -2.72
C TYR A 98 -0.58 -22.77 -2.82
N PRO A 99 -1.19 -22.98 -3.99
CA PRO A 99 -2.23 -24.00 -4.16
C PRO A 99 -1.78 -25.42 -3.77
N ASP A 100 -0.49 -25.69 -3.88
CA ASP A 100 0.16 -26.98 -3.61
C ASP A 100 0.70 -27.12 -2.18
N LYS A 101 0.67 -26.04 -1.37
CA LYS A 101 1.19 -26.02 0.01
C LYS A 101 0.16 -25.44 0.99
N PRO A 102 -0.90 -26.20 1.31
CA PRO A 102 -1.93 -25.74 2.25
C PRO A 102 -1.31 -25.45 3.63
N GLY A 103 -1.59 -24.27 4.17
CA GLY A 103 -1.05 -23.79 5.44
C GLY A 103 0.29 -23.03 5.33
N ALA A 104 0.91 -22.98 4.16
CA ALA A 104 2.05 -22.08 3.93
C ALA A 104 1.56 -20.64 3.77
N HIS A 105 2.01 -19.76 4.66
CA HIS A 105 1.83 -18.33 4.56
C HIS A 105 2.86 -17.73 3.60
N CYS A 106 2.51 -16.63 2.94
CA CYS A 106 3.48 -15.85 2.15
C CYS A 106 3.57 -14.41 2.66
N GLY A 107 4.77 -13.84 2.54
CA GLY A 107 4.96 -12.40 2.67
C GLY A 107 4.37 -11.73 1.44
N MET A 108 3.42 -10.83 1.63
CA MET A 108 2.79 -10.06 0.57
C MET A 108 3.29 -8.63 0.62
N ASN A 109 3.45 -8.03 -0.55
CA ASN A 109 3.86 -6.65 -0.70
C ASN A 109 2.96 -5.89 -1.67
N ALA A 110 2.80 -4.59 -1.44
CA ALA A 110 2.20 -3.64 -2.36
C ALA A 110 2.89 -2.28 -2.21
N ILE A 111 2.63 -1.37 -3.15
CA ILE A 111 3.13 0.01 -3.12
C ILE A 111 1.96 0.96 -2.92
N LEU A 112 2.13 1.86 -1.95
CA LEU A 112 1.29 3.04 -1.76
C LEU A 112 1.96 4.23 -2.44
N ASP A 113 1.31 4.83 -3.43
CA ASP A 113 1.75 6.07 -4.08
C ASP A 113 0.74 7.20 -3.82
N LEU A 114 1.22 8.30 -3.25
CA LEU A 114 0.46 9.48 -2.84
C LEU A 114 0.85 10.73 -3.65
N THR A 115 1.54 10.56 -4.78
CA THR A 115 2.09 11.67 -5.58
C THR A 115 1.10 12.25 -6.59
N SER A 116 0.04 11.52 -6.96
CA SER A 116 -0.92 11.91 -8.01
C SER A 116 -2.13 12.72 -7.52
N GLY A 117 -2.18 13.11 -6.23
CA GLY A 117 -3.32 13.82 -5.64
C GLY A 117 -4.45 12.91 -5.11
N SER A 118 -4.41 11.61 -5.44
CA SER A 118 -5.26 10.57 -4.86
C SER A 118 -4.39 9.35 -4.51
N PRO A 119 -4.74 8.54 -3.49
CA PRO A 119 -3.97 7.35 -3.17
C PRO A 119 -4.08 6.30 -4.28
N ILE A 120 -2.95 5.73 -4.67
CA ILE A 120 -2.85 4.60 -5.58
C ILE A 120 -2.22 3.44 -4.82
N ILE A 121 -2.91 2.30 -4.77
CA ILE A 121 -2.36 1.02 -4.29
C ILE A 121 -2.05 0.17 -5.52
N SER A 122 -0.85 -0.40 -5.57
CA SER A 122 -0.50 -1.34 -6.65
C SER A 122 -1.23 -2.68 -6.51
N ASN A 123 -1.10 -3.54 -7.53
CA ASN A 123 -1.29 -4.97 -7.30
C ASN A 123 -0.30 -5.49 -6.25
N GLU A 124 -0.69 -6.59 -5.62
CA GLU A 124 0.16 -7.32 -4.70
C GLU A 124 1.23 -8.12 -5.46
N PHE A 125 2.37 -8.32 -4.81
CA PHE A 125 3.50 -9.10 -5.33
C PHE A 125 4.23 -9.80 -4.17
N PHE A 126 4.79 -10.96 -4.46
CA PHE A 126 5.53 -11.80 -3.51
C PHE A 126 6.57 -12.65 -4.23
N SER A 127 7.52 -13.22 -3.48
CA SER A 127 8.47 -14.23 -3.92
C SER A 127 7.82 -15.60 -3.89
N GLU A 128 7.96 -16.37 -4.96
CA GLU A 128 7.53 -17.78 -4.99
C GLU A 128 8.36 -18.69 -4.08
N PHE A 129 9.47 -18.19 -3.53
CA PHE A 129 10.41 -18.94 -2.69
C PHE A 129 10.12 -18.84 -1.19
N GLY A 130 9.06 -18.14 -0.78
CA GLY A 130 8.59 -18.10 0.61
C GLY A 130 8.52 -16.70 1.19
N GLU A 131 9.46 -16.36 2.08
CA GLU A 131 9.56 -15.01 2.64
C GLU A 131 9.79 -14.01 1.51
N SER A 132 9.13 -12.86 1.63
CA SER A 132 9.15 -11.82 0.58
C SER A 132 9.43 -10.48 1.24
N ASN A 133 10.47 -10.41 2.06
CA ASN A 133 10.80 -9.17 2.72
C ASN A 133 11.41 -8.21 1.70
N ILE A 134 10.98 -6.96 1.72
CA ILE A 134 11.60 -5.91 0.91
C ILE A 134 12.96 -5.59 1.56
N THR A 135 14.03 -5.82 0.81
CA THR A 135 15.41 -5.55 1.26
C THR A 135 15.86 -4.15 0.88
N TRP A 136 15.36 -3.62 -0.25
CA TRP A 136 15.71 -2.29 -0.73
C TRP A 136 14.69 -1.73 -1.72
N VAL A 137 14.52 -0.41 -1.72
CA VAL A 137 13.74 0.30 -2.73
C VAL A 137 14.50 1.51 -3.26
N SER A 138 14.53 1.66 -4.59
CA SER A 138 14.89 2.90 -5.27
C SER A 138 13.62 3.62 -5.71
N TRP A 139 13.30 4.69 -5.01
CA TRP A 139 12.18 5.56 -5.34
C TRP A 139 12.55 6.49 -6.48
N GLY A 140 11.82 6.40 -7.58
CA GLY A 140 11.89 7.37 -8.67
C GLY A 140 10.57 8.11 -8.83
N LYS A 141 10.64 9.25 -9.53
CA LYS A 141 9.46 10.09 -9.75
C LYS A 141 8.38 9.36 -10.54
N ALA A 142 8.76 8.71 -11.64
CA ALA A 142 7.84 7.99 -12.54
C ALA A 142 7.81 6.48 -12.29
N ASN A 143 8.92 5.88 -11.86
CA ASN A 143 9.04 4.44 -11.64
C ASN A 143 9.87 4.21 -10.37
N SER A 144 9.64 3.08 -9.70
CA SER A 144 10.48 2.63 -8.60
C SER A 144 11.00 1.22 -8.87
N ILE A 145 12.20 0.92 -8.39
CA ILE A 145 12.75 -0.44 -8.38
C ILE A 145 12.69 -0.96 -6.96
N ILE A 146 12.08 -2.12 -6.77
CA ILE A 146 11.94 -2.79 -5.49
C ILE A 146 12.75 -4.08 -5.58
N VAL A 147 13.50 -4.37 -4.53
CA VAL A 147 14.24 -5.63 -4.39
C VAL A 147 13.73 -6.30 -3.13
N ILE A 148 13.32 -7.55 -3.27
CA ILE A 148 12.94 -8.40 -2.15
C ILE A 148 14.04 -9.43 -1.89
N ASP A 149 13.81 -10.34 -0.95
CA ASP A 149 14.65 -11.52 -0.74
C ASP A 149 14.95 -12.26 -2.07
N ASP A 150 16.07 -12.98 -2.10
CA ASP A 150 16.55 -13.71 -3.29
C ASP A 150 16.96 -12.83 -4.49
N GLU A 151 17.24 -11.54 -4.24
CA GLU A 151 17.59 -10.53 -5.26
C GLU A 151 16.54 -10.34 -6.37
N LEU A 152 15.30 -10.81 -6.14
CA LEU A 152 14.21 -10.63 -7.08
C LEU A 152 13.89 -9.15 -7.19
N ARG A 153 13.86 -8.66 -8.43
CA ARG A 153 13.65 -7.25 -8.74
C ARG A 153 12.27 -7.05 -9.31
N PHE A 154 11.60 -6.02 -8.83
CA PHE A 154 10.30 -5.60 -9.28
C PHE A 154 10.35 -4.13 -9.68
N LYS A 155 9.52 -3.76 -10.64
CA LYS A 155 9.36 -2.39 -11.10
C LYS A 155 7.94 -1.94 -10.82
N TYR A 156 7.82 -0.85 -10.09
CA TYR A 156 6.57 -0.11 -9.95
C TYR A 156 6.48 0.95 -11.05
N SER A 157 5.35 1.02 -11.75
CA SER A 157 5.02 2.08 -12.70
C SER A 157 3.50 2.23 -12.80
N ASN A 158 2.99 3.46 -12.72
CA ASN A 158 1.57 3.80 -12.93
C ASN A 158 0.59 2.90 -12.15
N GLY A 159 0.85 2.65 -10.86
CA GLY A 159 -0.04 1.81 -10.04
C GLY A 159 0.08 0.31 -10.28
N HIS A 160 1.10 -0.16 -11.00
CA HIS A 160 1.32 -1.57 -11.26
C HIS A 160 2.75 -1.98 -10.89
N VAL A 161 2.90 -3.18 -10.35
CA VAL A 161 4.18 -3.81 -10.04
C VAL A 161 4.37 -5.06 -10.89
N GLU A 162 5.48 -5.10 -11.62
CA GLU A 162 5.88 -6.22 -12.47
C GLU A 162 7.26 -6.75 -12.06
N GLN A 163 7.47 -8.07 -12.11
CA GLN A 163 8.80 -8.65 -11.89
C GLN A 163 9.69 -8.35 -13.09
N VAL A 164 10.91 -7.89 -12.82
CA VAL A 164 11.95 -7.66 -13.83
C VAL A 164 12.63 -8.99 -14.12
N THR A 165 12.20 -9.67 -15.17
CA THR A 165 12.86 -10.90 -15.64
C THR A 165 14.13 -10.54 -16.43
N LYS A 166 15.21 -11.32 -16.22
CA LYS A 166 16.44 -11.21 -17.02
C LYS A 166 16.24 -11.88 -18.38
N ASP A 167 15.44 -11.31 -19.28
CA ASP A 167 15.42 -11.78 -20.68
C ASP A 167 15.34 -10.62 -21.67
N LYS A 168 16.52 -10.04 -21.98
CA LYS A 168 16.95 -9.44 -23.27
C LYS A 168 18.31 -8.71 -23.15
N TYR A 169 19.31 -9.40 -22.61
CA TYR A 169 20.71 -9.14 -22.96
C TYR A 169 21.31 -10.44 -23.54
N SER A 170 20.63 -11.02 -24.54
CA SER A 170 21.34 -11.83 -25.52
C SER A 170 22.23 -10.86 -26.28
N ILE A 171 23.49 -10.81 -25.85
CA ILE A 171 24.60 -10.25 -26.60
C ILE A 171 24.49 -10.85 -28.00
N THR A 172 24.01 -10.06 -28.97
CA THR A 172 24.29 -10.32 -30.38
C THR A 172 25.80 -10.12 -30.53
N GLY A 173 26.53 -11.16 -30.14
CA GLY A 173 27.94 -11.32 -30.41
C GLY A 173 28.06 -11.38 -31.91
N SER A 174 28.25 -10.20 -32.51
CA SER A 174 28.79 -10.04 -33.85
C SER A 174 30.04 -10.91 -33.94
N SER A 175 29.91 -12.10 -34.52
CA SER A 175 31.05 -12.84 -35.05
C SER A 175 31.60 -12.03 -36.23
N ARG A 176 32.54 -11.14 -35.94
CA ARG A 176 33.45 -10.58 -36.93
C ARG A 176 34.88 -10.93 -36.53
N ASN A 177 35.45 -11.78 -37.40
CA ASN A 177 36.86 -11.94 -37.74
C ASN A 177 37.75 -12.54 -36.64
N LYS A 178 38.53 -13.59 -36.92
CA LYS A 178 39.43 -13.74 -38.07
C LYS A 178 39.76 -15.20 -38.31
#